data_AF-A0A2L2TIV5-F1
#
_entry.id   AF-A0A2L2TIV5-F1
#
_cell.length_a   1.000
_cell.length_b   1.000
_cell.length_c   1.000
_cell.angle_alpha   90.00
_cell.angle_beta   90.00
_cell.angle_gamma   90.00
#
_symmetry.space_group_name_H-M   'P 1'
#
loop_
_entity.id
_entity.type
_entity.pdbx_description
1 polymer ?
#
loop_
_entity_poly.entity_id
_entity_poly.type
_entity_poly.pdbx_seq_one_letter_code
_entity_poly.pdbx_strand_id
1 'polypeptide(L)'
;MGPSWLVRLSLLSLSLVHPSVSKDECQPSTWKLSSALSAGDINCRMSQVAGPKADANTCASMVKKWDITIEKFYDLNPRLNGDCKNILPNIRYCVDGFPEPLRAYDGRCGPDHNNATCVGTDNQCCNKNTWVCGDTDQLEIVSSL
;
A
#
# COMPACT_ATOMS: atom_id res chain seq x y z
N MET A 1 -32.71 -38.67 53.59
CA MET A 1 -33.73 -37.96 52.78
C MET A 1 -33.10 -36.67 52.29
N GLY A 2 -32.84 -36.54 50.98
CA GLY A 2 -32.43 -35.25 50.37
C GLY A 2 -33.63 -34.28 50.25
N PRO A 3 -33.55 -33.11 49.56
CA PRO A 3 -32.63 -32.84 48.44
C PRO A 3 -32.09 -31.38 48.30
N SER A 4 -31.36 -31.16 47.20
CA SER A 4 -31.27 -29.91 46.40
C SER A 4 -30.39 -28.77 46.93
N TRP A 5 -29.24 -28.53 46.30
CA TRP A 5 -29.08 -27.59 45.16
C TRP A 5 -27.64 -27.03 45.04
N LEU A 6 -27.06 -27.31 43.88
CA LEU A 6 -26.17 -26.46 43.08
C LEU A 6 -25.68 -25.14 43.71
N VAL A 7 -24.40 -25.07 44.03
CA VAL A 7 -23.60 -23.87 43.71
C VAL A 7 -22.53 -24.32 42.73
N ARG A 8 -22.92 -24.41 41.46
CA ARG A 8 -21.96 -24.29 40.37
C ARG A 8 -21.35 -22.91 40.54
N LEU A 9 -20.09 -22.83 40.95
CA LEU A 9 -19.26 -21.65 40.78
C LEU A 9 -19.20 -21.38 39.26
N SER A 10 -20.19 -20.65 38.77
CA SER A 10 -20.16 -20.03 37.47
C SER A 10 -19.06 -18.97 37.59
N LEU A 11 -17.85 -19.35 37.16
CA LEU A 11 -16.83 -18.38 36.79
C LEU A 11 -17.44 -17.61 35.63
N LEU A 12 -18.17 -16.55 35.99
CA LEU A 12 -18.56 -15.47 35.10
C LEU A 12 -17.33 -15.16 34.27
N SER A 13 -17.47 -15.49 33.00
CA SER A 13 -16.62 -15.12 31.89
C SER A 13 -15.89 -13.81 32.22
N LEU A 14 -14.59 -13.91 32.54
CA LEU A 14 -13.69 -12.86 32.12
C LEU A 14 -13.81 -12.87 30.61
N SER A 15 -14.69 -12.01 30.09
CA SER A 15 -14.69 -11.63 28.69
C SER A 15 -13.27 -11.19 28.43
N LEU A 16 -12.50 -12.07 27.80
CA LEU A 16 -11.35 -11.68 27.02
C LEU A 16 -11.92 -10.62 26.09
N VAL A 17 -11.65 -9.36 26.43
CA VAL A 17 -11.72 -8.26 25.49
C VAL A 17 -10.65 -8.64 24.47
N HIS A 18 -11.04 -9.48 23.52
CA HIS A 18 -10.27 -9.66 22.31
C HIS A 18 -10.24 -8.26 21.73
N PRO A 19 -9.07 -7.63 21.53
CA PRO A 19 -9.02 -6.49 20.65
C PRO A 19 -9.62 -6.99 19.34
N SER A 20 -10.85 -6.57 19.04
CA SER A 20 -11.39 -6.68 17.71
C SER A 20 -10.57 -5.70 16.89
N VAL A 21 -9.38 -6.15 16.50
CA VAL A 21 -8.64 -5.55 15.41
C VAL A 21 -9.63 -5.51 14.26
N SER A 22 -10.05 -4.29 13.91
CA SER A 22 -10.88 -4.05 12.75
C SER A 22 -10.25 -4.81 11.58
N LYS A 23 -11.06 -5.48 10.76
CA LYS A 23 -10.58 -6.22 9.58
C LYS A 23 -9.86 -5.33 8.55
N ASP A 24 -9.75 -4.05 8.84
CA ASP A 24 -9.29 -3.02 7.94
C ASP A 24 -7.99 -2.34 8.43
N GLU A 25 -7.43 -2.69 9.61
CA GLU A 25 -6.36 -1.86 10.22
C GLU A 25 -5.13 -2.57 10.78
N CYS A 26 -4.79 -3.76 10.31
CA CYS A 26 -3.42 -4.30 10.46
C CYS A 26 -3.05 -5.11 9.22
N GLN A 27 -2.00 -4.71 8.49
CA GLN A 27 -1.38 -5.59 7.50
C GLN A 27 -0.88 -6.85 8.23
N PRO A 28 -1.35 -8.06 7.87
CA PRO A 28 -1.02 -9.26 8.62
C PRO A 28 0.46 -9.63 8.46
N SER A 29 1.09 -10.06 9.54
CA SER A 29 2.48 -10.55 9.62
C SER A 29 2.76 -11.83 8.81
N THR A 30 1.78 -12.31 8.05
CA THR A 30 1.83 -13.55 7.26
C THR A 30 1.65 -13.31 5.76
N TRP A 31 1.74 -12.05 5.28
CA TRP A 31 1.99 -11.81 3.87
C TRP A 31 3.39 -12.35 3.52
N LYS A 32 3.45 -13.60 3.05
CA LYS A 32 4.29 -13.86 1.88
C LYS A 32 3.81 -12.86 0.84
N LEU A 33 4.70 -11.94 0.43
CA LEU A 33 4.51 -10.93 -0.61
C LEU A 33 3.72 -11.53 -1.79
N SER A 34 2.39 -11.50 -1.72
CA SER A 34 1.57 -11.95 -2.82
C SER A 34 1.67 -10.85 -3.84
N SER A 35 2.48 -11.11 -4.87
CA SER A 35 2.92 -10.24 -5.95
C SER A 35 3.91 -9.15 -5.53
N ALA A 36 5.17 -9.37 -5.90
CA ALA A 36 6.05 -8.28 -6.28
C ALA A 36 5.30 -7.44 -7.32
N LEU A 37 4.76 -6.29 -6.92
CA LEU A 37 4.26 -5.28 -7.85
C LEU A 37 5.36 -5.10 -8.90
N SER A 38 5.00 -5.28 -10.17
CA SER A 38 5.92 -5.01 -11.26
C SER A 38 6.06 -3.51 -11.44
N ALA A 39 7.17 -3.08 -12.02
CA ALA A 39 7.35 -1.68 -12.39
C ALA A 39 6.15 -1.22 -13.25
N GLY A 40 5.52 -0.11 -12.84
CA GLY A 40 4.33 0.45 -13.49
C GLY A 40 2.99 0.03 -12.86
N ASP A 41 2.94 -1.03 -12.05
CA ASP A 41 1.72 -1.38 -11.31
C ASP A 41 1.36 -0.28 -10.31
N ILE A 42 0.08 -0.12 -9.96
CA ILE A 42 -0.32 0.89 -8.97
C ILE A 42 -0.12 0.34 -7.55
N ASN A 43 0.86 0.89 -6.84
CA ASN A 43 1.01 0.74 -5.40
C ASN A 43 -0.03 1.60 -4.69
N CYS A 44 -1.21 1.03 -4.46
CA CYS A 44 -2.31 1.72 -3.82
C CYS A 44 -2.22 1.67 -2.30
N ARG A 45 -2.07 2.83 -1.66
CA ARG A 45 -1.93 2.98 -0.20
C ARG A 45 -3.25 3.27 0.50
N MET A 46 -4.10 4.09 -0.13
CA MET A 46 -5.44 4.39 0.37
C MET A 46 -6.45 4.30 -0.77
N SER A 47 -7.65 3.84 -0.46
CA SER A 47 -8.70 3.68 -1.46
C SER A 47 -10.09 3.94 -0.90
N GLN A 48 -11.00 4.34 -1.78
CA GLN A 48 -12.41 4.52 -1.48
C GLN A 48 -13.26 3.65 -2.42
N VAL A 49 -14.31 3.03 -1.88
CA VAL A 49 -15.32 2.34 -2.68
C VAL A 49 -16.33 3.36 -3.20
N ALA A 50 -16.59 3.34 -4.50
CA ALA A 50 -17.63 4.16 -5.12
C ALA A 50 -19.02 3.71 -4.62
N GLY A 51 -19.91 4.67 -4.37
CA GLY A 51 -21.27 4.37 -3.94
C GLY A 51 -22.09 3.63 -5.01
N PRO A 52 -23.29 3.14 -4.67
CA PRO A 52 -24.14 2.38 -5.58
C PRO A 52 -24.70 3.23 -6.74
N LYS A 53 -24.65 4.56 -6.64
CA LYS A 53 -25.09 5.52 -7.67
C LYS A 53 -23.89 6.28 -8.26
N ALA A 54 -22.78 5.58 -8.49
CA ALA A 54 -21.59 6.19 -9.07
C ALA A 54 -21.90 6.75 -10.46
N ASP A 55 -21.42 7.97 -10.71
CA ASP A 55 -21.61 8.75 -11.93
C ASP A 55 -20.37 9.64 -12.17
N ALA A 56 -20.38 10.42 -13.24
CA ALA A 56 -19.24 11.30 -13.57
C ALA A 56 -18.88 12.30 -12.46
N ASN A 57 -19.83 12.69 -11.58
CA ASN A 57 -19.60 13.59 -10.45
C ASN A 57 -18.93 12.89 -9.26
N THR A 58 -18.95 11.56 -9.24
CA THR A 58 -18.38 10.75 -8.16
C THR A 58 -16.86 10.95 -8.08
N CYS A 59 -16.17 11.03 -9.22
CA CYS A 59 -14.75 11.39 -9.23
C CYS A 59 -14.51 12.75 -8.59
N ALA A 60 -15.22 13.80 -9.03
CA ALA A 60 -15.08 15.16 -8.49
C ALA A 60 -15.30 15.19 -6.97
N SER A 61 -16.25 14.40 -6.48
CA SER A 61 -16.53 14.24 -5.05
C SER A 61 -15.40 13.52 -4.31
N MET A 62 -14.83 12.46 -4.88
CA MET A 62 -13.71 11.72 -4.30
C MET A 62 -12.45 12.57 -4.26
N VAL A 63 -12.06 13.21 -5.37
CA VAL A 63 -10.82 13.99 -5.44
C VAL A 63 -10.87 15.20 -4.52
N LYS A 64 -12.04 15.85 -4.38
CA LYS A 64 -12.26 16.90 -3.39
C LYS A 64 -12.18 16.37 -1.95
N LYS A 65 -12.75 15.19 -1.68
CA LYS A 65 -12.76 14.60 -0.32
C LYS A 65 -11.36 14.24 0.16
N TRP A 66 -10.51 13.73 -0.74
CA TRP A 66 -9.16 13.29 -0.43
C TRP A 66 -8.08 14.33 -0.74
N ASP A 67 -8.48 15.53 -1.18
CA ASP A 67 -7.58 16.62 -1.54
C ASP A 67 -6.50 16.23 -2.56
N ILE A 68 -6.93 15.55 -3.64
CA ILE A 68 -6.07 15.16 -4.77
C ILE A 68 -6.56 15.82 -6.06
N THR A 69 -5.68 15.91 -7.06
CA THR A 69 -6.07 16.36 -8.40
C THR A 69 -6.78 15.27 -9.17
N ILE A 70 -7.58 15.65 -10.19
CA ILE A 70 -8.27 14.66 -11.03
C ILE A 70 -7.27 13.88 -11.89
N GLU A 71 -6.18 14.52 -12.30
CA GLU A 71 -5.09 13.91 -13.05
C GLU A 71 -4.42 12.80 -12.22
N LYS A 72 -4.08 13.10 -10.96
CA LYS A 72 -3.51 12.10 -10.05
C LYS A 72 -4.47 10.95 -9.81
N PHE A 73 -5.77 11.23 -9.71
CA PHE A 73 -6.78 10.17 -9.58
C PHE A 73 -6.82 9.27 -10.82
N TYR A 74 -6.68 9.81 -12.02
CA TYR A 74 -6.57 9.00 -13.24
C TYR A 74 -5.28 8.18 -13.29
N ASP A 75 -4.14 8.75 -12.90
CA ASP A 75 -2.87 8.02 -12.83
C ASP A 75 -2.96 6.82 -11.89
N LEU A 76 -3.63 6.99 -10.75
CA LEU A 76 -3.85 5.92 -9.78
C LEU A 76 -4.92 4.91 -10.19
N ASN A 77 -5.73 5.23 -11.21
CA ASN A 77 -6.86 4.41 -11.64
C ASN A 77 -6.90 4.28 -13.17
N PRO A 78 -5.88 3.66 -13.81
CA PRO A 78 -5.75 3.61 -15.27
C PRO A 78 -6.95 2.96 -15.99
N ARG A 79 -7.75 2.13 -15.28
CA ARG A 79 -9.02 1.59 -15.78
C ARG A 79 -10.05 2.64 -16.20
N LEU A 80 -9.96 3.86 -15.66
CA LEU A 80 -10.83 4.96 -16.03
C LEU A 80 -10.47 5.53 -17.41
N ASN A 81 -9.25 5.27 -17.90
CA ASN A 81 -8.75 5.75 -19.18
C ASN A 81 -8.92 7.28 -19.34
N GLY A 82 -8.67 8.04 -18.27
CA GLY A 82 -8.82 9.50 -18.25
C GLY A 82 -10.26 10.02 -18.33
N ASP A 83 -11.28 9.16 -18.22
CA ASP A 83 -12.69 9.56 -18.31
C ASP A 83 -13.50 9.02 -17.11
N CYS A 84 -14.08 9.94 -16.35
CA CYS A 84 -14.93 9.60 -15.20
C CYS A 84 -16.29 9.01 -15.57
N LYS A 85 -16.67 8.99 -16.85
CA LYS A 85 -17.83 8.21 -17.31
C LYS A 85 -17.60 6.70 -17.17
N ASN A 86 -16.34 6.26 -17.06
CA ASN A 86 -15.98 4.84 -16.87
C ASN A 86 -15.99 4.40 -15.39
N ILE A 87 -16.43 5.27 -14.47
CA ILE A 87 -16.54 4.89 -13.06
C ILE A 87 -17.67 3.88 -12.86
N LEU A 88 -17.40 2.87 -12.04
CA LEU A 88 -18.33 1.78 -11.77
C LEU A 88 -18.79 1.83 -10.31
N PRO A 89 -20.08 1.57 -10.04
CA PRO A 89 -20.59 1.54 -8.67
C PRO A 89 -20.01 0.36 -7.88
N ASN A 90 -19.87 0.54 -6.57
CA ASN A 90 -19.41 -0.49 -5.63
C ASN A 90 -18.02 -1.07 -5.93
N ILE A 91 -17.19 -0.36 -6.70
CA ILE A 91 -15.79 -0.73 -6.97
C ILE A 91 -14.85 0.20 -6.22
N ARG A 92 -13.69 -0.35 -5.81
CA ARG A 92 -12.61 0.37 -5.13
C ARG A 92 -11.76 1.18 -6.11
N TYR A 93 -11.55 2.45 -5.80
CA TYR A 93 -10.67 3.38 -6.50
C TYR A 93 -9.57 3.87 -5.57
N CYS A 94 -8.36 3.94 -6.08
CA CYS A 94 -7.21 4.40 -5.34
C CYS A 94 -7.21 5.93 -5.22
N VAL A 95 -6.95 6.44 -4.02
CA VAL A 95 -6.95 7.88 -3.70
C VAL A 95 -5.64 8.35 -3.08
N ASP A 96 -4.76 7.41 -2.70
CA ASP A 96 -3.36 7.69 -2.38
C ASP A 96 -2.49 6.51 -2.82
N GLY A 97 -1.32 6.79 -3.37
CA GLY A 97 -0.41 5.81 -3.94
C GLY A 97 0.48 6.37 -5.04
N PHE A 98 1.14 5.46 -5.76
CA PHE A 98 2.01 5.80 -6.89
C PHE A 98 2.19 4.59 -7.82
N PRO A 99 2.52 4.83 -9.11
CA PRO A 99 3.03 3.77 -9.97
C PRO A 99 4.34 3.23 -9.40
N GLU A 100 4.41 1.92 -9.17
CA GLU A 100 5.56 1.25 -8.59
C GLU A 100 6.79 1.49 -9.49
N PRO A 101 7.88 2.04 -8.94
CA PRO A 101 9.10 2.23 -9.71
C PRO A 101 9.78 0.89 -9.97
N LEU A 102 10.65 0.85 -10.98
CA LEU A 102 11.57 -0.28 -11.13
C LEU A 102 12.52 -0.31 -9.93
N ARG A 103 12.52 -1.40 -9.17
CA ARG A 103 13.38 -1.59 -8.00
C ARG A 103 14.71 -2.25 -8.40
N ALA A 104 15.81 -1.72 -7.90
CA ALA A 104 17.17 -2.18 -8.16
C ALA A 104 17.56 -3.39 -7.30
N TYR A 105 16.85 -4.51 -7.43
CA TYR A 105 17.15 -5.73 -6.65
C TYR A 105 18.51 -6.36 -6.98
N ASP A 106 19.11 -6.01 -8.12
CA ASP A 106 20.47 -6.37 -8.51
C ASP A 106 21.54 -5.39 -8.01
N GLY A 107 21.13 -4.36 -7.25
CA GLY A 107 21.99 -3.32 -6.72
C GLY A 107 22.39 -2.23 -7.72
N ARG A 108 21.82 -2.21 -8.93
CA ARG A 108 22.14 -1.24 -9.99
C ARG A 108 21.02 -0.25 -10.22
N CYS A 109 21.32 1.04 -10.18
CA CYS A 109 20.31 2.09 -10.10
C CYS A 109 20.61 3.30 -11.01
N GLY A 110 19.60 4.14 -11.23
CA GLY A 110 19.74 5.38 -12.00
C GLY A 110 19.61 5.23 -13.51
N PRO A 111 19.94 6.28 -14.29
CA PRO A 111 19.63 6.38 -15.73
C PRO A 111 20.21 5.26 -16.59
N ASP A 112 21.42 4.79 -16.28
CA ASP A 112 22.08 3.71 -17.03
C ASP A 112 21.44 2.33 -16.76
N HIS A 113 20.53 2.27 -15.79
CA HIS A 113 19.84 1.07 -15.34
C HIS A 113 18.32 1.25 -15.38
N ASN A 114 17.80 1.81 -16.49
CA ASN A 114 16.37 2.03 -16.73
C ASN A 114 15.68 2.88 -15.63
N ASN A 115 16.41 3.81 -15.02
CA ASN A 115 15.96 4.61 -13.88
C ASN A 115 15.51 3.76 -12.67
N ALA A 116 16.11 2.57 -12.49
CA ALA A 116 15.83 1.75 -11.31
C ALA A 116 16.20 2.50 -10.01
N THR A 117 15.40 2.31 -8.96
CA THR A 117 15.59 2.93 -7.65
C THR A 117 15.95 1.90 -6.60
N CYS A 118 16.86 2.27 -5.70
CA CYS A 118 17.27 1.46 -4.55
C CYS A 118 16.23 1.50 -3.41
N VAL A 119 15.36 2.52 -3.39
CA VAL A 119 14.32 2.65 -2.36
C VAL A 119 13.55 1.33 -2.25
N GLY A 120 13.28 0.85 -1.05
CA GLY A 120 12.53 -0.38 -0.82
C GLY A 120 13.29 -1.69 -1.11
N THR A 121 14.60 -1.63 -1.38
CA THR A 121 15.49 -2.80 -1.43
C THR A 121 16.28 -2.93 -0.12
N ASP A 122 17.34 -3.75 -0.07
CA ASP A 122 18.21 -3.84 1.11
C ASP A 122 19.01 -2.56 1.36
N ASN A 123 19.37 -1.84 0.28
CA ASN A 123 20.12 -0.58 0.33
C ASN A 123 19.24 0.55 -0.19
N GLN A 124 19.14 1.69 0.50
CA GLN A 124 18.16 2.74 0.13
C GLN A 124 18.69 3.82 -0.82
N CYS A 125 20.00 4.07 -0.84
CA CYS A 125 20.59 5.17 -1.59
C CYS A 125 21.15 4.71 -2.93
N CYS A 126 20.97 5.53 -3.98
CA CYS A 126 21.60 5.31 -5.27
C CYS A 126 22.80 6.25 -5.44
N ASN A 127 24.01 5.71 -5.59
CA ASN A 127 25.19 6.53 -5.82
C ASN A 127 25.20 7.07 -7.27
N LYS A 128 25.17 8.40 -7.43
CA LYS A 128 25.12 9.05 -8.75
C LYS A 128 26.39 8.89 -9.62
N ASN A 129 27.52 8.52 -9.03
CA ASN A 129 28.79 8.38 -9.73
C ASN A 129 29.05 6.92 -10.16
N THR A 130 28.59 5.95 -9.35
CA THR A 130 28.83 4.51 -9.60
C THR A 130 27.59 3.77 -10.07
N TRP A 131 26.40 4.36 -9.92
CA TRP A 131 25.11 3.73 -10.22
C TRP A 131 24.84 2.43 -9.44
N VAL A 132 25.38 2.36 -8.22
CA VAL A 132 25.25 1.23 -7.30
C VAL A 132 24.47 1.64 -6.06
N CYS A 133 23.62 0.73 -5.57
CA CYS A 133 22.89 0.91 -4.32
C CYS A 133 23.80 0.77 -3.09
N GLY A 134 23.61 1.63 -2.09
CA GLY A 134 24.30 1.56 -0.81
C GLY A 134 23.50 2.22 0.31
N ASP A 135 23.99 2.13 1.55
CA ASP A 135 23.30 2.64 2.75
C ASP A 135 23.74 4.05 3.20
N THR A 136 24.76 4.61 2.56
CA THR A 136 25.25 5.96 2.88
C THR A 136 25.39 6.82 1.64
N ASP A 137 25.24 8.13 1.80
CA ASP A 137 25.53 9.13 0.76
C ASP A 137 27.04 9.24 0.44
N GLN A 138 27.87 8.37 1.03
CA GLN A 138 29.31 8.49 0.96
C GLN A 138 29.88 7.66 -0.19
N LEU A 139 30.66 8.37 -1.01
CA LEU A 139 31.73 7.81 -1.82
C LEU A 139 32.48 6.78 -0.98
N GLU A 140 32.24 5.49 -1.21
CA GLU A 140 33.30 4.52 -0.96
C GLU A 140 34.44 4.93 -1.88
N ILE A 141 35.34 5.75 -1.33
CA ILE A 141 36.69 5.90 -1.83
C ILE A 141 37.17 4.46 -1.96
N VAL A 142 37.32 3.99 -3.19
CA VAL A 142 38.17 2.87 -3.53
C VAL A 142 39.58 3.21 -3.08
N SER A 143 39.82 3.12 -1.76
CA SER A 143 41.16 3.07 -1.17
C SER A 143 41.60 1.62 -1.22
N SER A 144 41.73 1.11 -2.45
CA SER A 144 42.65 0.03 -2.76
C SER A 144 43.90 0.65 -3.36
N LEU A 145 44.67 1.34 -2.50
CA LEU A 145 46.10 1.60 -2.66
C LEU A 145 46.78 1.42 -1.32
#